data_AF-A0A3M2FBX1-F1
#
_entry.id   AF-A0A3M2FBX1-F1
#
_cell.length_a   1.000
_cell.length_b   1.000
_cell.length_c   1.000
_cell.angle_alpha   90.00
_cell.angle_beta   90.00
_cell.angle_gamma   90.00
#
_symmetry.space_group_name_H-M   'P 1'
#
loop_
_entity.id
_entity.type
_entity.pdbx_description
1 polymer ?
#
loop_
_entity_poly.entity_id
_entity_poly.type
_entity_poly.pdbx_seq_one_letter_code
_entity_poly.pdbx_strand_id
1 'polypeptide(L)'
;AGSCSALIGVLFALQQHDLKRLLAYHSIENVGIILIGLGLSLLLANAGHPALAALGLMAGLYHTLNHALFKGLLFMGAGAVLHATGTRDMESLGGLIHRMPITAVCFLVACLSISALPPFNGFVSEWLTFQTALQTPQLSDALLTAMVPFSSAMLALAGALAAACFVKVFGIVFLGQPRSAHAAKAHEVDRWMRCGMAIPALFCLLLGLLPAWLLPVLAAVPADMLHFAPTAEMHAHGWLWLTPMDATRASYSAPIALFGMMAVAALVYWRLHPKGASVRRSTLWSCGHPHIHARMQYNATSFSQPLRRIFAGVLHPDEQVHPERPAHKLLTRRVRHAVHVADPAVRHLYQPLGRAILNVSAKVKQVHQHGIHAWLAWTFATILLLLVLIG
;
A
#
# COMPACT_ATOMS: atom_id res chain seq x y z
N ALA A 1 -1.57 17.56 0.45
CA ALA A 1 -1.65 16.60 1.58
C ALA A 1 -1.70 15.15 1.10
N GLY A 2 -2.68 14.76 0.26
CA GLY A 2 -2.81 13.39 -0.28
C GLY A 2 -1.53 12.85 -0.91
N SER A 3 -0.88 13.63 -1.78
CA SER A 3 0.39 13.27 -2.46
C SER A 3 1.52 12.93 -1.49
N CYS A 4 1.66 13.71 -0.40
CA CYS A 4 2.66 13.43 0.63
C CYS A 4 2.33 12.17 1.42
N SER A 5 1.04 11.96 1.76
CA SER A 5 0.58 10.74 2.44
C SER A 5 0.82 9.49 1.58
N ALA A 6 0.55 9.58 0.27
CA ALA A 6 0.82 8.54 -0.70
C ALA A 6 2.29 8.14 -0.69
N LEU A 7 3.19 9.11 -0.92
CA LEU A 7 4.61 8.84 -1.02
C LEU A 7 5.24 8.35 0.29
N ILE A 8 4.92 9.01 1.41
CA ILE A 8 5.47 8.64 2.72
C ILE A 8 4.96 7.24 3.12
N GLY A 9 3.66 6.97 2.94
CA GLY A 9 3.06 5.68 3.29
C GLY A 9 3.77 4.49 2.61
N VAL A 10 4.04 4.59 1.30
CA VAL A 10 4.70 3.49 0.57
C VAL A 10 6.18 3.36 0.92
N LEU A 11 6.88 4.48 1.15
CA LEU A 11 8.28 4.45 1.60
C LEU A 11 8.42 3.72 2.95
N PHE A 12 7.53 4.00 3.91
CA PHE A 12 7.53 3.28 5.19
C PHE A 12 7.09 1.82 5.05
N ALA A 13 6.11 1.53 4.18
CA ALA A 13 5.68 0.17 3.89
C ALA A 13 6.83 -0.70 3.35
N LEU A 14 7.63 -0.16 2.42
CA LEU A 14 8.78 -0.83 1.83
C LEU A 14 9.84 -1.25 2.86
N GLN A 15 9.93 -0.56 4.00
CA GLN A 15 10.89 -0.89 5.06
C GLN A 15 10.35 -1.85 6.12
N GLN A 16 9.07 -2.22 6.07
CA GLN A 16 8.50 -3.16 7.03
C GLN A 16 8.92 -4.60 6.74
N HIS A 17 9.20 -5.34 7.82
CA HIS A 17 9.45 -6.78 7.81
C HIS A 17 8.22 -7.59 8.26
N ASP A 18 7.32 -6.98 9.05
CA ASP A 18 6.03 -7.58 9.42
C ASP A 18 5.01 -7.37 8.28
N LEU A 19 4.42 -8.47 7.82
CA LEU A 19 3.48 -8.48 6.70
C LEU A 19 2.24 -7.62 6.97
N LYS A 20 1.64 -7.69 8.17
CA LYS A 20 0.43 -6.90 8.49
C LYS A 20 0.76 -5.42 8.66
N ARG A 21 1.90 -5.10 9.29
CA ARG A 21 2.36 -3.72 9.45
C ARG A 21 2.69 -3.07 8.10
N LEU A 22 3.30 -3.83 7.18
CA LEU A 22 3.51 -3.40 5.81
C LEU A 22 2.19 -3.01 5.14
N LEU A 23 1.18 -3.89 5.23
CA LEU A 23 -0.13 -3.65 4.64
C LEU A 23 -0.82 -2.42 5.22
N ALA A 24 -0.66 -2.16 6.52
CA ALA A 24 -1.20 -0.99 7.21
C ALA A 24 -0.56 0.33 6.73
N TYR A 25 0.77 0.41 6.61
CA TYR A 25 1.42 1.60 6.04
C TYR A 25 1.01 1.83 4.58
N HIS A 26 0.84 0.74 3.83
CA HIS A 26 0.36 0.84 2.46
C HIS A 26 -1.15 1.18 2.40
N SER A 27 -1.88 1.18 3.53
CA SER A 27 -3.22 1.80 3.57
C SER A 27 -3.14 3.31 3.69
N ILE A 28 -2.13 3.85 4.38
CA ILE A 28 -1.87 5.31 4.42
C ILE A 28 -1.59 5.83 3.01
N GLU A 29 -0.85 5.05 2.20
CA GLU A 29 -0.56 5.46 0.83
C GLU A 29 -1.82 5.52 -0.03
N ASN A 30 -2.63 4.46 -0.04
CA ASN A 30 -3.88 4.40 -0.78
C ASN A 30 -4.90 5.47 -0.36
N VAL A 31 -5.02 5.75 0.94
CA VAL A 31 -5.85 6.87 1.44
C VAL A 31 -5.30 8.20 0.90
N GLY A 32 -3.98 8.33 0.78
CA GLY A 32 -3.35 9.44 0.07
C GLY A 32 -3.83 9.58 -1.38
N ILE A 33 -3.92 8.47 -2.12
CA ILE A 33 -4.43 8.45 -3.51
C ILE A 33 -5.90 8.88 -3.58
N ILE A 34 -6.75 8.39 -2.67
CA ILE A 34 -8.16 8.83 -2.57
C ILE A 34 -8.23 10.34 -2.37
N LEU A 35 -7.41 10.88 -1.48
CA LEU A 35 -7.35 12.32 -1.19
C LEU A 35 -6.79 13.14 -2.37
N ILE A 36 -5.95 12.57 -3.24
CA ILE A 36 -5.55 13.22 -4.48
C ILE A 36 -6.77 13.39 -5.40
N GLY A 37 -7.53 12.32 -5.63
CA GLY A 37 -8.74 12.37 -6.48
C GLY A 37 -9.79 13.35 -5.96
N LEU A 38 -10.11 13.29 -4.66
CA LEU A 38 -11.02 14.23 -4.00
C LEU A 38 -10.49 15.67 -4.02
N GLY A 39 -9.18 15.86 -3.81
CA GLY A 39 -8.55 17.18 -3.85
C GLY A 39 -8.62 17.82 -5.24
N LEU A 40 -8.35 17.04 -6.29
CA LEU A 40 -8.52 17.48 -7.68
C LEU A 40 -9.99 17.83 -7.98
N SER A 41 -10.93 17.02 -7.51
CA SER A 41 -12.37 17.29 -7.66
C SER A 41 -12.77 18.65 -7.09
N LEU A 42 -12.42 18.91 -5.83
CA LEU A 42 -12.74 20.17 -5.15
C LEU A 42 -12.09 21.38 -5.83
N LEU A 43 -10.82 21.23 -6.23
CA LEU A 43 -10.09 22.28 -6.93
C LEU A 43 -10.76 22.64 -8.26
N LEU A 44 -11.17 21.64 -9.05
CA LEU A 44 -11.77 21.83 -10.36
C LEU A 44 -13.22 22.31 -10.28
N ALA A 45 -13.97 21.89 -9.25
CA ALA A 45 -15.30 22.42 -8.97
C ALA A 45 -15.23 23.92 -8.70
N ASN A 46 -14.28 24.35 -7.87
CA ASN A 46 -14.05 25.77 -7.57
C ASN A 46 -13.55 26.56 -8.80
N ALA A 47 -12.79 25.92 -9.70
CA ALA A 47 -12.31 26.53 -10.93
C ALA A 47 -13.36 26.60 -12.07
N GLY A 48 -14.60 26.12 -11.84
CA GLY A 48 -15.66 26.16 -12.85
C GLY A 48 -15.59 25.05 -13.90
N HIS A 49 -14.91 23.94 -13.59
CA HIS A 49 -14.80 22.76 -14.48
C HIS A 49 -15.57 21.56 -13.91
N PRO A 50 -16.91 21.57 -13.89
CA PRO A 50 -17.73 20.56 -13.23
C PRO A 50 -17.55 19.14 -13.80
N ALA A 51 -17.25 19.02 -15.10
CA ALA A 51 -17.04 17.72 -15.73
C ALA A 51 -15.78 17.01 -15.23
N LEU A 52 -14.63 17.71 -15.20
CA LEU A 52 -13.39 17.18 -14.65
C LEU A 52 -13.49 17.01 -13.12
N ALA A 53 -14.23 17.88 -12.44
CA ALA A 53 -14.51 17.74 -11.01
C ALA A 53 -15.28 16.46 -10.69
N ALA A 54 -16.32 16.14 -11.49
CA ALA A 54 -17.07 14.90 -11.39
C ALA A 54 -16.16 13.68 -11.63
N LEU A 55 -15.27 13.74 -12.62
CA LEU A 55 -14.31 12.69 -12.91
C LEU A 55 -13.35 12.44 -11.74
N GLY A 56 -12.81 13.50 -11.13
CA GLY A 56 -11.96 13.41 -9.93
C GLY A 56 -12.69 12.81 -8.74
N LEU A 57 -13.96 13.18 -8.54
CA LEU A 57 -14.79 12.63 -7.46
C LEU A 57 -15.04 11.14 -7.67
N MET A 58 -15.45 10.75 -8.88
CA MET A 58 -15.63 9.34 -9.24
C MET A 58 -14.32 8.56 -9.08
N ALA A 59 -13.17 9.13 -9.46
CA ALA A 59 -11.87 8.48 -9.30
C ALA A 59 -11.58 8.18 -7.82
N GLY A 60 -11.80 9.14 -6.92
CA GLY A 60 -11.64 8.97 -5.48
C GLY A 60 -12.61 7.93 -4.89
N LEU A 61 -13.88 7.96 -5.27
CA LEU A 61 -14.89 6.99 -4.84
C LEU A 61 -14.57 5.58 -5.33
N TYR A 62 -14.18 5.45 -6.60
CA TYR A 62 -13.77 4.18 -7.20
C TYR A 62 -12.54 3.63 -6.47
N HIS A 63 -11.53 4.46 -6.22
CA HIS A 63 -10.34 4.04 -5.47
C HIS A 63 -10.69 3.61 -4.04
N THR A 64 -11.67 4.25 -3.40
CA THR A 64 -12.16 3.86 -2.07
C THR A 64 -12.76 2.45 -2.06
N LEU A 65 -13.61 2.13 -3.04
CA LEU A 65 -14.16 0.78 -3.19
C LEU A 65 -13.05 -0.24 -3.50
N ASN A 66 -12.17 0.09 -4.43
CA ASN A 66 -11.06 -0.77 -4.79
C ASN A 66 -10.17 -1.07 -3.57
N HIS A 67 -9.85 -0.04 -2.81
CA HIS A 67 -9.08 -0.14 -1.59
C HIS A 67 -9.70 -1.14 -0.62
N ALA A 68 -11.01 -1.05 -0.37
CA ALA A 68 -11.72 -1.98 0.48
C ALA A 68 -11.59 -3.43 -0.01
N LEU A 69 -11.71 -3.67 -1.32
CA LEU A 69 -11.65 -5.00 -1.92
C LEU A 69 -10.23 -5.59 -1.88
N PHE A 70 -9.24 -4.94 -2.50
CA PHE A 70 -7.90 -5.52 -2.59
C PHE A 70 -7.16 -5.48 -1.25
N LYS A 71 -7.39 -4.49 -0.37
CA LYS A 71 -6.80 -4.55 0.98
C LYS A 71 -7.46 -5.60 1.82
N GLY A 72 -8.79 -5.72 1.75
CA GLY A 72 -9.52 -6.79 2.42
C GLY A 72 -8.91 -8.14 2.05
N LEU A 73 -8.72 -8.39 0.76
CA LEU A 73 -8.08 -9.58 0.24
C LEU A 73 -6.62 -9.75 0.73
N LEU A 74 -5.79 -8.71 0.71
CA LEU A 74 -4.42 -8.76 1.21
C LEU A 74 -4.37 -9.09 2.71
N PHE A 75 -5.26 -8.52 3.53
CA PHE A 75 -5.33 -8.81 4.96
C PHE A 75 -5.87 -10.22 5.24
N MET A 76 -6.84 -10.69 4.45
CA MET A 76 -7.31 -12.08 4.52
C MET A 76 -6.19 -13.05 4.18
N GLY A 77 -5.43 -12.80 3.11
CA GLY A 77 -4.29 -13.64 2.73
C GLY A 77 -3.12 -13.56 3.71
N ALA A 78 -2.82 -12.39 4.27
CA ALA A 78 -1.86 -12.27 5.37
C ALA A 78 -2.34 -12.99 6.64
N GLY A 79 -3.65 -13.02 6.89
CA GLY A 79 -4.29 -13.81 7.93
C GLY A 79 -4.15 -15.32 7.69
N ALA A 80 -4.35 -15.78 6.45
CA ALA A 80 -4.16 -17.16 6.05
C ALA A 80 -2.69 -17.60 6.22
N VAL A 81 -1.74 -16.78 5.78
CA VAL A 81 -0.30 -17.03 5.98
C VAL A 81 0.03 -17.13 7.47
N LEU A 82 -0.47 -16.21 8.29
CA LEU A 82 -0.28 -16.25 9.74
C LEU A 82 -0.89 -17.52 10.36
N HIS A 83 -2.08 -17.91 9.94
CA HIS A 83 -2.74 -19.11 10.44
C HIS A 83 -1.92 -20.37 10.13
N ALA A 84 -1.41 -20.50 8.91
CA ALA A 84 -0.66 -21.67 8.47
C ALA A 84 0.79 -21.72 8.97
N THR A 85 1.41 -20.57 9.27
CA THR A 85 2.84 -20.49 9.62
C THR A 85 3.12 -20.01 11.05
N GLY A 86 2.13 -19.46 11.75
CA GLY A 86 2.28 -18.90 13.10
C GLY A 86 3.12 -17.61 13.17
N THR A 87 3.59 -17.07 12.04
CA THR A 87 4.42 -15.85 12.02
C THR A 87 3.93 -14.84 10.98
N ARG A 88 4.21 -13.57 11.25
CA ARG A 88 3.97 -12.43 10.34
C ARG A 88 5.28 -11.87 9.77
N ASP A 89 6.41 -12.36 10.27
CA ASP A 89 7.74 -11.88 9.92
C ASP A 89 8.18 -12.46 8.57
N MET A 90 8.29 -11.60 7.56
CA MET A 90 8.69 -11.98 6.20
C MET A 90 10.10 -12.54 6.12
N GLU A 91 10.99 -12.21 7.06
CA GLU A 91 12.34 -12.80 7.14
C GLU A 91 12.30 -14.31 7.42
N SER A 92 11.22 -14.77 8.07
CA SER A 92 11.00 -16.16 8.44
C SER A 92 10.11 -16.95 7.45
N LEU A 93 9.55 -16.29 6.44
CA LEU A 93 8.64 -16.87 5.44
C LEU A 93 9.39 -17.28 4.16
N GLY A 94 8.70 -17.81 3.16
CA GLY A 94 9.27 -18.22 1.86
C GLY A 94 8.70 -19.54 1.33
N GLY A 95 8.65 -19.70 0.02
CA GLY A 95 8.25 -20.93 -0.66
C GLY A 95 6.80 -21.37 -0.45
N LEU A 96 5.92 -20.48 0.02
CA LEU A 96 4.54 -20.83 0.34
C LEU A 96 3.68 -21.13 -0.88
N ILE A 97 4.08 -20.73 -2.10
CA ILE A 97 3.29 -20.95 -3.33
C ILE A 97 2.95 -22.42 -3.56
N HIS A 98 3.85 -23.34 -3.17
CA HIS A 98 3.63 -24.78 -3.31
C HIS A 98 2.80 -25.39 -2.18
N ARG A 99 2.71 -24.73 -1.03
CA ARG A 99 1.99 -25.22 0.16
C ARG A 99 0.61 -24.63 0.30
N MET A 100 0.43 -23.41 -0.19
CA MET A 100 -0.81 -22.66 -0.14
C MET A 100 -1.11 -22.06 -1.52
N PRO A 101 -1.27 -22.89 -2.58
CA PRO A 101 -1.39 -22.41 -3.95
C PRO A 101 -2.61 -21.51 -4.19
N ILE A 102 -3.75 -21.80 -3.54
CA ILE A 102 -4.97 -20.99 -3.71
C ILE A 102 -4.79 -19.65 -3.01
N THR A 103 -4.26 -19.68 -1.77
CA THR A 103 -3.92 -18.44 -1.05
C THR A 103 -2.92 -17.60 -1.84
N ALA A 104 -1.91 -18.23 -2.45
CA ALA A 104 -0.91 -17.54 -3.26
C ALA A 104 -1.53 -16.86 -4.49
N VAL A 105 -2.41 -17.55 -5.23
CA VAL A 105 -3.08 -16.96 -6.41
C VAL A 105 -3.99 -15.79 -6.00
N CYS A 106 -4.81 -15.97 -4.96
CA CYS A 106 -5.67 -14.91 -4.44
C CYS A 106 -4.85 -13.70 -3.96
N PHE A 107 -3.76 -13.94 -3.24
CA PHE A 107 -2.86 -12.87 -2.80
C PHE A 107 -2.18 -12.17 -3.99
N LEU A 108 -1.78 -12.92 -5.02
CA LEU A 108 -1.19 -12.36 -6.24
C LEU A 108 -2.16 -11.44 -6.96
N VAL A 109 -3.44 -11.85 -7.12
CA VAL A 109 -4.50 -10.99 -7.68
C VAL A 109 -4.59 -9.68 -6.91
N ALA A 110 -4.54 -9.76 -5.58
CA ALA A 110 -4.53 -8.59 -4.71
C ALA A 110 -3.30 -7.70 -4.93
N CYS A 111 -2.10 -8.29 -5.06
CA CYS A 111 -0.85 -7.60 -5.35
C CYS A 111 -0.87 -6.89 -6.70
N LEU A 112 -1.41 -7.53 -7.74
CA LEU A 112 -1.52 -6.94 -9.08
C LEU A 112 -2.54 -5.79 -9.09
N SER A 113 -3.65 -5.98 -8.37
CA SER A 113 -4.71 -4.99 -8.21
C SER A 113 -4.23 -3.71 -7.50
N ILE A 114 -3.59 -3.84 -6.33
CA ILE A 114 -3.06 -2.69 -5.59
C ILE A 114 -1.85 -2.02 -6.27
N SER A 115 -1.15 -2.74 -7.15
CA SER A 115 -0.04 -2.17 -7.94
C SER A 115 -0.51 -1.53 -9.25
N ALA A 116 -1.83 -1.33 -9.40
CA ALA A 116 -2.46 -0.71 -10.55
C ALA A 116 -2.05 -1.33 -11.89
N LEU A 117 -1.93 -2.67 -11.98
CA LEU A 117 -1.71 -3.32 -13.27
C LEU A 117 -3.02 -3.47 -14.07
N PRO A 118 -3.03 -3.13 -15.37
CA PRO A 118 -4.00 -3.66 -16.33
C PRO A 118 -4.05 -5.20 -16.21
N PRO A 119 -5.22 -5.88 -16.07
CA PRO A 119 -6.61 -5.42 -16.19
C PRO A 119 -7.36 -5.29 -14.85
N PHE A 120 -6.69 -5.02 -13.74
CA PHE A 120 -7.30 -5.02 -12.41
C PHE A 120 -7.92 -3.67 -12.05
N ASN A 121 -8.86 -3.70 -11.11
CA ASN A 121 -9.63 -2.53 -10.69
C ASN A 121 -8.78 -1.33 -10.22
N GLY A 122 -7.67 -1.55 -9.52
CA GLY A 122 -6.78 -0.47 -9.04
C GLY A 122 -6.29 0.43 -10.18
N PHE A 123 -5.96 -0.16 -11.34
CA PHE A 123 -5.56 0.59 -12.53
C PHE A 123 -6.65 1.56 -12.98
N VAL A 124 -7.91 1.13 -13.01
CA VAL A 124 -9.03 1.98 -13.45
C VAL A 124 -9.12 3.25 -12.60
N SER A 125 -9.06 3.12 -11.27
CA SER A 125 -9.18 4.27 -10.37
C SER A 125 -8.01 5.25 -10.46
N GLU A 126 -6.77 4.73 -10.58
CA GLU A 126 -5.60 5.59 -10.75
C GLU A 126 -5.57 6.23 -12.13
N TRP A 127 -5.97 5.50 -13.17
CA TRP A 127 -6.11 6.04 -14.52
C TRP A 127 -7.08 7.22 -14.54
N LEU A 128 -8.27 7.09 -13.93
CA LEU A 128 -9.21 8.22 -13.81
C LEU A 128 -8.61 9.40 -13.03
N THR A 129 -7.82 9.13 -11.98
CA THR A 129 -7.12 10.18 -11.24
C THR A 129 -6.09 10.91 -12.13
N PHE A 130 -5.32 10.16 -12.93
CA PHE A 130 -4.41 10.73 -13.93
C PHE A 130 -5.15 11.52 -14.99
N GLN A 131 -6.29 11.03 -15.50
CA GLN A 131 -7.08 11.74 -16.50
C GLN A 131 -7.62 13.06 -15.96
N THR A 132 -8.07 13.08 -14.70
CA THR A 132 -8.46 14.33 -14.03
C THR A 132 -7.30 15.34 -14.03
N ALA A 133 -6.12 14.90 -13.61
CA ALA A 133 -4.95 15.77 -13.49
C ALA A 133 -4.41 16.24 -14.86
N LEU A 134 -4.28 15.34 -15.82
CA LEU A 134 -3.67 15.61 -17.14
C LEU A 134 -4.56 16.46 -18.05
N GLN A 135 -5.88 16.42 -17.85
CA GLN A 135 -6.83 17.22 -18.62
C GLN A 135 -7.18 18.55 -17.93
N THR A 136 -6.58 18.85 -16.78
CA THR A 136 -6.79 20.12 -16.09
C THR A 136 -6.25 21.28 -16.94
N PRO A 137 -7.09 22.27 -17.31
CA PRO A 137 -6.63 23.45 -18.03
C PRO A 137 -5.79 24.38 -17.13
N GLN A 138 -5.18 25.43 -17.71
CA GLN A 138 -4.54 26.45 -16.89
C GLN A 138 -5.55 27.09 -15.93
N LEU A 139 -5.22 27.11 -14.64
CA LEU A 139 -6.01 27.73 -13.59
C LEU A 139 -5.58 29.19 -13.44
N SER A 140 -6.43 30.00 -12.80
CA SER A 140 -6.15 31.43 -12.56
C SER A 140 -4.94 31.67 -11.66
N ASP A 141 -4.64 30.75 -10.73
CA ASP A 141 -3.46 30.80 -9.87
C ASP A 141 -2.34 29.90 -10.41
N ALA A 142 -1.16 30.49 -10.59
CA ALA A 142 0.05 29.78 -11.04
C ALA A 142 0.47 28.68 -10.05
N LEU A 143 0.29 28.89 -8.75
CA LEU A 143 0.61 27.89 -7.74
C LEU A 143 -0.31 26.67 -7.86
N LEU A 144 -1.62 26.88 -7.99
CA LEU A 144 -2.58 25.79 -8.18
C LEU A 144 -2.31 25.03 -9.48
N THR A 145 -2.00 25.75 -10.56
CA THR A 145 -1.65 25.15 -11.85
C THR A 145 -0.40 24.27 -11.73
N ALA A 146 0.60 24.68 -10.94
CA ALA A 146 1.81 23.87 -10.70
C ALA A 146 1.57 22.66 -9.77
N MET A 147 0.60 22.73 -8.86
CA MET A 147 0.30 21.65 -7.90
C MET A 147 -0.33 20.41 -8.56
N VAL A 148 -1.06 20.58 -9.66
CA VAL A 148 -1.70 19.46 -10.40
C VAL A 148 -0.66 18.51 -11.02
N PRO A 149 0.28 18.96 -11.88
CA PRO A 149 1.30 18.08 -12.44
C PRO A 149 2.22 17.53 -11.34
N PHE A 150 2.54 18.30 -10.31
CA PHE A 150 3.28 17.80 -9.14
C PHE A 150 2.56 16.62 -8.47
N SER A 151 1.24 16.73 -8.25
CA SER A 151 0.44 15.65 -7.65
C SER A 151 0.38 14.42 -8.54
N SER A 152 0.29 14.58 -9.87
CA SER A 152 0.34 13.47 -10.81
C SER A 152 1.71 12.76 -10.80
N ALA A 153 2.81 13.51 -10.73
CA ALA A 153 4.15 12.94 -10.64
C ALA A 153 4.36 12.18 -9.32
N MET A 154 3.84 12.69 -8.21
CA MET A 154 3.85 12.00 -6.91
C MET A 154 3.00 10.74 -6.93
N LEU A 155 1.83 10.75 -7.57
CA LEU A 155 1.00 9.56 -7.77
C LEU A 155 1.76 8.49 -8.58
N ALA A 156 2.40 8.88 -9.69
CA ALA A 156 3.18 7.95 -10.52
C ALA A 156 4.38 7.35 -9.76
N LEU A 157 5.09 8.15 -8.98
CA LEU A 157 6.18 7.69 -8.12
C LEU A 157 5.67 6.73 -7.04
N ALA A 158 4.55 7.07 -6.39
CA ALA A 158 3.92 6.21 -5.38
C ALA A 158 3.53 4.85 -5.99
N GLY A 159 2.89 4.84 -7.16
CA GLY A 159 2.51 3.62 -7.87
C GLY A 159 3.73 2.75 -8.25
N ALA A 160 4.82 3.36 -8.72
CA ALA A 160 6.06 2.63 -9.01
C ALA A 160 6.68 1.99 -7.75
N LEU A 161 6.69 2.71 -6.63
CA LEU A 161 7.16 2.19 -5.34
C LEU A 161 6.21 1.12 -4.77
N ALA A 162 4.90 1.24 -5.01
CA ALA A 162 3.90 0.26 -4.61
C ALA A 162 4.12 -1.06 -5.36
N ALA A 163 4.33 -1.00 -6.68
CA ALA A 163 4.69 -2.16 -7.49
C ALA A 163 5.97 -2.83 -6.96
N ALA A 164 7.03 -2.06 -6.69
CA ALA A 164 8.26 -2.61 -6.09
C ALA A 164 7.99 -3.26 -4.71
N CYS A 165 7.11 -2.66 -3.90
CA CYS A 165 6.72 -3.17 -2.60
C CYS A 165 5.98 -4.50 -2.71
N PHE A 166 5.05 -4.66 -3.65
CA PHE A 166 4.31 -5.92 -3.79
C PHE A 166 5.06 -7.00 -4.55
N VAL A 167 6.02 -6.64 -5.41
CA VAL A 167 7.04 -7.59 -5.88
C VAL A 167 7.86 -8.13 -4.70
N LYS A 168 8.28 -7.25 -3.77
CA LYS A 168 8.95 -7.68 -2.52
C LYS A 168 8.07 -8.65 -1.73
N VAL A 169 6.84 -8.25 -1.41
CA VAL A 169 5.95 -9.04 -0.55
C VAL A 169 5.68 -10.40 -1.17
N PHE A 170 5.24 -10.45 -2.43
CA PHE A 170 4.91 -11.71 -3.08
C PHE A 170 6.16 -12.59 -3.26
N GLY A 171 7.26 -12.01 -3.75
CA GLY A 171 8.50 -12.74 -3.99
C GLY A 171 9.13 -13.32 -2.73
N ILE A 172 9.02 -12.65 -1.59
CA ILE A 172 9.67 -13.09 -0.35
C ILE A 172 8.80 -14.04 0.45
N VAL A 173 7.49 -13.83 0.46
CA VAL A 173 6.54 -14.67 1.21
C VAL A 173 6.25 -15.97 0.46
N PHE A 174 5.97 -15.90 -0.84
CA PHE A 174 5.45 -17.03 -1.60
C PHE A 174 6.49 -17.75 -2.45
N LEU A 175 7.51 -17.06 -2.96
CA LEU A 175 8.56 -17.66 -3.81
C LEU A 175 9.80 -18.06 -2.99
N GLY A 176 10.76 -18.69 -3.67
CA GLY A 176 12.01 -19.15 -3.06
C GLY A 176 11.86 -20.41 -2.21
N GLN A 177 12.83 -20.65 -1.33
CA GLN A 177 12.82 -21.75 -0.37
C GLN A 177 12.22 -21.33 0.98
N PRO A 178 11.56 -22.24 1.71
CA PRO A 178 11.08 -21.94 3.06
C PRO A 178 12.25 -21.64 4.01
N ARG A 179 12.24 -20.44 4.61
CA ARG A 179 13.30 -19.96 5.52
C ARG A 179 13.17 -20.48 6.95
N SER A 180 12.00 -20.99 7.34
CA SER A 180 11.73 -21.54 8.67
C SER A 180 11.05 -22.91 8.60
N ALA A 181 11.17 -23.69 9.69
CA ALA A 181 10.47 -24.96 9.83
C ALA A 181 8.94 -24.80 9.77
N HIS A 182 8.42 -23.67 10.25
CA HIS A 182 7.00 -23.35 10.17
C HIS A 182 6.55 -23.11 8.73
N ALA A 183 7.30 -22.32 7.95
CA ALA A 183 7.02 -22.16 6.51
C ALA A 183 7.12 -23.49 5.75
N ALA A 184 8.09 -24.33 6.11
CA ALA A 184 8.27 -25.67 5.52
C ALA A 184 7.21 -26.69 5.93
N LYS A 185 6.38 -26.40 6.94
CA LYS A 185 5.26 -27.25 7.39
C LYS A 185 3.89 -26.59 7.15
N ALA A 186 3.86 -25.43 6.51
CA ALA A 186 2.65 -24.74 6.16
C ALA A 186 1.72 -25.65 5.34
N HIS A 187 0.41 -25.46 5.57
CA HIS A 187 -0.66 -26.12 4.84
C HIS A 187 -1.66 -25.08 4.34
N GLU A 188 -2.42 -25.43 3.30
CA GLU A 188 -3.49 -24.59 2.80
C GLU A 188 -4.58 -24.40 3.87
N VAL A 189 -5.21 -23.22 3.87
CA VAL A 189 -6.30 -22.91 4.80
C VAL A 189 -7.61 -23.63 4.41
N ASP A 190 -8.56 -23.62 5.34
CA ASP A 190 -9.85 -24.27 5.16
C ASP A 190 -10.66 -23.68 3.98
N ARG A 191 -11.79 -24.30 3.65
CA ARG A 191 -12.59 -23.90 2.49
C ARG A 191 -13.22 -22.52 2.68
N TRP A 192 -13.60 -22.15 3.90
CA TRP A 192 -14.29 -20.88 4.15
C TRP A 192 -13.35 -19.69 4.03
N MET A 193 -12.13 -19.77 4.56
CA MET A 193 -11.12 -18.74 4.35
C MET A 193 -10.77 -18.57 2.86
N ARG A 194 -10.68 -19.69 2.11
CA ARG A 194 -10.45 -19.64 0.66
C ARG A 194 -11.59 -18.97 -0.10
N CYS A 195 -12.84 -19.30 0.21
CA CYS A 195 -14.00 -18.65 -0.41
C CYS A 195 -14.02 -17.16 -0.07
N GLY A 196 -13.74 -16.81 1.18
CA GLY A 196 -13.64 -15.42 1.64
C GLY A 196 -12.59 -14.61 0.87
N MET A 197 -11.48 -15.23 0.45
CA MET A 197 -10.48 -14.59 -0.41
C MET A 197 -10.87 -14.58 -1.90
N ALA A 198 -11.48 -15.67 -2.40
CA ALA A 198 -11.83 -15.81 -3.80
C ALA A 198 -12.87 -14.77 -4.25
N ILE A 199 -13.83 -14.43 -3.39
CA ILE A 199 -14.87 -13.43 -3.68
C ILE A 199 -14.28 -12.05 -4.00
N PRO A 200 -13.52 -11.38 -3.11
CA PRO A 200 -12.90 -10.09 -3.42
C PRO A 200 -11.86 -10.21 -4.54
N ALA A 201 -11.16 -11.34 -4.69
CA ALA A 201 -10.25 -11.55 -5.82
C ALA A 201 -10.99 -11.50 -7.17
N LEU A 202 -12.15 -12.14 -7.26
CA LEU A 202 -13.01 -12.08 -8.44
C LEU A 202 -13.49 -10.65 -8.68
N PHE A 203 -13.96 -9.94 -7.65
CA PHE A 203 -14.40 -8.54 -7.80
C PHE A 203 -13.27 -7.59 -8.22
N CYS A 204 -12.04 -7.78 -7.74
CA CYS A 204 -10.89 -7.00 -8.19
C CYS A 204 -10.63 -7.15 -9.70
N LEU A 205 -10.88 -8.34 -10.26
CA LEU A 205 -10.76 -8.58 -11.70
C LEU A 205 -11.97 -8.06 -12.47
N LEU A 206 -13.20 -8.35 -12.01
CA LEU A 206 -14.43 -7.93 -12.68
C LEU A 206 -14.56 -6.40 -12.76
N LEU A 207 -14.28 -5.69 -11.66
CA LEU A 207 -14.28 -4.23 -11.64
C LEU A 207 -13.11 -3.62 -12.45
N GLY A 208 -12.08 -4.40 -12.77
CA GLY A 208 -11.04 -3.93 -13.68
C GLY A 208 -11.41 -4.13 -15.16
N LEU A 209 -12.05 -5.26 -15.47
CA LEU A 209 -12.48 -5.60 -16.83
C LEU A 209 -13.74 -4.89 -17.29
N LEU A 210 -14.69 -4.65 -16.37
CA LEU A 210 -16.02 -4.11 -16.65
C LEU A 210 -16.31 -2.84 -15.83
N PRO A 211 -15.45 -1.80 -15.90
CA PRO A 211 -15.65 -0.59 -15.11
C PRO A 211 -16.94 0.16 -15.50
N ALA A 212 -17.39 0.03 -16.75
CA ALA A 212 -18.60 0.69 -17.25
C ALA A 212 -19.88 0.32 -16.48
N TRP A 213 -19.90 -0.81 -15.75
CA TRP A 213 -21.07 -1.21 -14.97
C TRP A 213 -21.16 -0.46 -13.64
N LEU A 214 -20.01 -0.07 -13.08
CA LEU A 214 -19.95 0.62 -11.79
C LEU A 214 -19.97 2.14 -11.95
N LEU A 215 -19.39 2.67 -13.03
CA LEU A 215 -19.26 4.11 -13.22
C LEU A 215 -20.59 4.89 -13.19
N PRO A 216 -21.71 4.38 -13.74
CA PRO A 216 -23.00 5.06 -13.64
C PRO A 216 -23.53 5.16 -12.20
N VAL A 217 -23.28 4.13 -11.39
CA VAL A 217 -23.64 4.14 -9.96
C VAL A 217 -22.84 5.20 -9.23
N LEU A 218 -21.54 5.31 -9.53
CA LEU A 218 -20.69 6.35 -8.95
C LEU A 218 -21.03 7.74 -9.46
N ALA A 219 -21.50 7.87 -10.71
CA ALA A 219 -21.90 9.14 -11.32
C ALA A 219 -23.15 9.76 -10.67
N ALA A 220 -23.94 8.99 -9.92
CA ALA A 220 -25.06 9.52 -9.15
C ALA A 220 -24.61 10.54 -8.09
N VAL A 221 -23.41 10.36 -7.52
CA VAL A 221 -22.87 11.27 -6.48
C VAL A 221 -22.51 12.65 -7.04
N PRO A 222 -21.69 12.80 -8.10
CA PRO A 222 -21.46 14.11 -8.72
C PRO A 222 -22.71 14.69 -9.38
N ALA A 223 -23.67 13.86 -9.82
CA ALA A 223 -24.95 14.37 -10.32
C ALA A 223 -25.71 15.16 -9.24
N ASP A 224 -25.69 14.67 -8.00
CA ASP A 224 -26.32 15.33 -6.86
C ASP A 224 -25.49 16.52 -6.35
N MET A 225 -24.17 16.32 -6.15
CA MET A 225 -23.31 17.31 -5.51
C MET A 225 -22.81 18.44 -6.44
N LEU A 226 -22.61 18.13 -7.72
CA LEU A 226 -22.03 19.05 -8.72
C LEU A 226 -23.02 19.39 -9.85
N HIS A 227 -24.25 18.85 -9.79
CA HIS A 227 -25.28 19.01 -10.82
C HIS A 227 -24.80 18.57 -12.23
N PHE A 228 -23.84 17.63 -12.29
CA PHE A 228 -23.26 17.14 -13.54
C PHE A 228 -23.00 15.63 -13.49
N ALA A 229 -23.39 14.93 -14.56
CA ALA A 229 -23.19 13.49 -14.71
C ALA A 229 -22.54 13.17 -16.07
N PRO A 230 -21.30 12.64 -16.12
CA PRO A 230 -20.60 12.33 -17.38
C PRO A 230 -21.11 11.06 -18.11
N THR A 231 -22.35 10.63 -17.89
CA THR A 231 -22.83 9.29 -18.26
C THR A 231 -22.93 9.02 -19.77
N ALA A 232 -23.15 10.05 -20.58
CA ALA A 232 -23.27 9.94 -22.04
C ALA A 232 -21.90 9.71 -22.73
N GLU A 233 -20.87 10.42 -22.27
CA GLU A 233 -19.51 10.34 -22.85
C GLU A 233 -18.79 9.05 -22.45
N MET A 234 -19.08 8.54 -21.25
CA MET A 234 -18.49 7.29 -20.71
C MET A 234 -18.89 6.01 -21.44
N HIS A 235 -19.96 6.05 -22.24
CA HIS A 235 -20.43 4.91 -23.03
C HIS A 235 -20.26 5.08 -24.54
N ALA A 236 -19.58 6.13 -24.99
CA ALA A 236 -19.47 6.47 -26.41
C ALA A 236 -18.93 5.32 -27.30
N HIS A 237 -18.04 4.49 -26.76
CA HIS A 237 -17.46 3.32 -27.45
C HIS A 237 -18.01 1.97 -26.96
N GLY A 238 -19.07 2.00 -26.14
CA GLY A 238 -19.68 0.83 -25.51
C GLY A 238 -19.01 0.41 -24.19
N TRP A 239 -19.61 -0.57 -23.53
CA TRP A 239 -19.31 -1.04 -22.17
C TRP A 239 -17.92 -1.63 -21.92
N LEU A 240 -17.17 -1.96 -22.98
CA LEU A 240 -15.80 -2.52 -22.87
C LEU A 240 -14.71 -1.44 -22.88
N TRP A 241 -15.09 -0.18 -23.09
CA TRP A 241 -14.20 0.95 -23.17
C TRP A 241 -14.43 1.88 -21.97
N LEU A 242 -13.34 2.35 -21.39
CA LEU A 242 -13.32 3.46 -20.47
C LEU A 242 -13.00 4.71 -21.29
N THR A 243 -14.03 5.52 -21.58
CA THR A 243 -13.92 6.81 -22.30
C THR A 243 -14.16 7.95 -21.32
N PRO A 244 -13.10 8.51 -20.70
CA PRO A 244 -13.29 9.37 -19.53
C PRO A 244 -13.92 10.73 -19.86
N MET A 245 -13.54 11.36 -20.99
CA MET A 245 -14.01 12.70 -21.40
C MET A 245 -13.95 12.92 -22.92
N ASP A 246 -12.95 12.38 -23.62
CA ASP A 246 -12.81 12.52 -25.08
C ASP A 246 -12.65 11.12 -25.69
N ALA A 247 -13.55 10.78 -26.60
CA ALA A 247 -13.54 9.55 -27.39
C ALA A 247 -12.20 9.31 -28.11
N THR A 248 -11.53 10.38 -28.51
CA THR A 248 -10.30 10.35 -29.32
C THR A 248 -9.02 10.40 -28.47
N ARG A 249 -9.13 10.77 -27.18
CA ARG A 249 -7.98 10.92 -26.28
C ARG A 249 -8.21 10.12 -25.01
N ALA A 250 -7.27 9.22 -24.71
CA ALA A 250 -7.23 8.47 -23.45
C ALA A 250 -8.33 7.41 -23.22
N SER A 251 -8.97 6.96 -24.29
CA SER A 251 -9.82 5.75 -24.29
C SER A 251 -8.98 4.52 -23.96
N TYR A 252 -9.37 3.77 -22.92
CA TYR A 252 -8.70 2.54 -22.50
C TYR A 252 -9.69 1.38 -22.47
N SER A 253 -9.33 0.26 -23.10
CA SER A 253 -10.13 -0.97 -23.02
C SER A 253 -9.35 -2.06 -22.27
N ALA A 254 -9.85 -2.41 -21.08
CA ALA A 254 -9.24 -3.42 -20.22
C ALA A 254 -9.08 -4.80 -20.91
N PRO A 255 -10.06 -5.29 -21.70
CA PRO A 255 -9.90 -6.54 -22.43
C PRO A 255 -8.76 -6.47 -23.47
N ILE A 256 -8.66 -5.39 -24.24
CA ILE A 256 -7.61 -5.24 -25.25
C ILE A 256 -6.25 -5.14 -24.58
N ALA A 257 -6.13 -4.41 -23.47
CA ALA A 257 -4.90 -4.35 -22.70
C ALA A 257 -4.48 -5.73 -22.17
N LEU A 258 -5.43 -6.53 -21.66
CA LEU A 258 -5.17 -7.91 -21.23
C LEU A 258 -4.72 -8.79 -22.41
N PHE A 259 -5.45 -8.77 -23.52
CA PHE A 259 -5.09 -9.54 -24.72
C PHE A 259 -3.73 -9.11 -25.28
N GLY A 260 -3.44 -7.82 -25.31
CA GLY A 260 -2.15 -7.28 -25.72
C GLY A 260 -1.02 -7.75 -24.80
N MET A 261 -1.22 -7.71 -23.49
CA MET A 261 -0.23 -8.20 -22.52
C MET A 261 -0.01 -9.71 -22.66
N MET A 262 -1.07 -10.50 -22.85
CA MET A 262 -0.98 -11.93 -23.11
C MET A 262 -0.29 -12.24 -24.44
N ALA A 263 -0.57 -11.47 -25.50
CA ALA A 263 0.06 -11.62 -26.80
C ALA A 263 1.56 -11.29 -26.74
N VAL A 264 1.95 -10.23 -26.04
CA VAL A 264 3.37 -9.90 -25.80
C VAL A 264 4.04 -10.99 -24.98
N ALA A 265 3.40 -11.47 -23.91
CA ALA A 265 3.93 -12.58 -23.10
C ALA A 265 4.09 -13.86 -23.94
N ALA A 266 3.11 -14.19 -24.78
CA ALA A 266 3.15 -15.34 -25.68
C ALA A 266 4.24 -15.18 -26.75
N LEU A 267 4.42 -13.98 -27.30
CA LEU A 267 5.49 -13.68 -28.27
C LEU A 267 6.88 -13.82 -27.63
N VAL A 268 7.06 -13.24 -26.44
CA VAL A 268 8.30 -13.35 -25.66
C VAL A 268 8.57 -14.81 -25.33
N TYR A 269 7.56 -15.53 -24.85
CA TYR A 269 7.65 -16.97 -24.62
C TYR A 269 8.04 -17.70 -25.90
N TRP A 270 7.33 -17.51 -27.01
CA TRP A 270 7.63 -18.19 -28.27
C TRP A 270 9.03 -17.88 -28.83
N ARG A 271 9.54 -16.66 -28.63
CA ARG A 271 10.90 -16.25 -29.02
C ARG A 271 11.99 -16.81 -28.11
N LEU A 272 11.77 -16.77 -26.80
CA LEU A 272 12.76 -17.19 -25.81
C LEU A 272 12.69 -18.69 -25.51
N HIS A 273 11.57 -19.34 -25.80
CA HIS A 273 11.38 -20.76 -25.55
C HIS A 273 12.28 -21.55 -26.50
N PRO A 274 13.29 -22.26 -25.98
CA PRO A 274 14.25 -22.95 -26.82
C PRO A 274 13.53 -24.08 -27.56
N LYS A 275 13.43 -23.97 -28.89
CA LYS A 275 12.86 -25.00 -29.75
C LYS A 275 13.85 -26.18 -29.81
N GLY A 276 13.40 -27.38 -29.43
CA GLY A 276 14.20 -28.60 -29.49
C GLY A 276 15.18 -28.83 -28.33
N ALA A 277 15.22 -27.97 -27.31
CA ALA A 277 16.02 -28.21 -26.11
C ALA A 277 15.22 -29.03 -25.07
N SER A 278 15.73 -30.19 -24.68
CA SER A 278 15.21 -30.88 -23.50
C SER A 278 15.48 -30.03 -22.26
N VAL A 279 14.45 -29.65 -21.51
CA VAL A 279 14.60 -28.93 -20.24
C VAL A 279 15.33 -29.85 -19.26
N ARG A 280 16.64 -29.65 -19.08
CA ARG A 280 17.45 -30.41 -18.13
C ARG A 280 17.24 -29.82 -16.74
N ARG A 281 16.63 -30.60 -15.84
CA ARG A 281 16.61 -30.27 -14.40
C ARG A 281 17.98 -30.61 -13.82
N SER A 282 18.80 -29.60 -13.56
CA SER A 282 20.07 -29.74 -12.85
C SER A 282 19.95 -29.17 -11.44
N THR A 283 20.98 -29.40 -10.62
CA THR A 283 21.18 -28.59 -9.43
C THR A 283 21.29 -27.11 -9.84
N LEU A 284 20.70 -26.24 -9.03
CA LEU A 284 20.83 -24.79 -9.17
C LEU A 284 22.32 -24.41 -9.07
N TRP A 285 22.74 -23.41 -9.83
CA TRP A 285 24.11 -22.88 -9.74
C TRP A 285 24.33 -22.27 -8.36
N SER A 286 25.26 -22.83 -7.62
CA SER A 286 25.57 -22.47 -6.23
C SER A 286 26.87 -21.70 -6.09
N CYS A 287 27.42 -21.16 -7.18
CA CYS A 287 28.75 -20.54 -7.23
C CYS A 287 29.85 -21.44 -6.62
N GLY A 288 29.76 -22.76 -6.86
CA GLY A 288 30.70 -23.74 -6.33
C GLY A 288 30.40 -24.28 -4.93
N HIS A 289 29.25 -23.92 -4.33
CA HIS A 289 28.85 -24.46 -3.03
C HIS A 289 28.15 -25.83 -3.16
N PRO A 290 28.46 -26.84 -2.33
CA PRO A 290 27.86 -28.17 -2.46
C PRO A 290 26.35 -28.21 -2.18
N HIS A 291 25.84 -27.28 -1.35
CA HIS A 291 24.43 -27.22 -0.97
C HIS A 291 23.87 -25.80 -1.05
N ILE A 292 22.62 -25.67 -1.48
CA ILE A 292 21.92 -24.38 -1.46
C ILE A 292 21.01 -24.35 -0.25
N HIS A 293 21.18 -23.32 0.56
CA HIS A 293 20.39 -23.11 1.76
C HIS A 293 19.51 -21.86 1.62
N ALA A 294 18.38 -21.85 2.32
CA ALA A 294 17.43 -20.72 2.36
C ALA A 294 18.02 -19.40 2.90
N ARG A 295 19.29 -19.40 3.35
CA ARG A 295 20.04 -18.19 3.73
C ARG A 295 20.76 -17.52 2.56
N MET A 296 20.90 -18.19 1.42
CA MET A 296 21.59 -17.70 0.22
C MET A 296 20.67 -16.91 -0.71
N GLN A 297 19.36 -16.92 -0.46
CA GLN A 297 18.36 -16.14 -1.21
C GLN A 297 18.15 -14.76 -0.59
N TYR A 298 17.67 -13.80 -1.38
CA TYR A 298 17.25 -12.49 -0.87
C TYR A 298 16.18 -12.61 0.21
N ASN A 299 16.26 -11.77 1.23
CA ASN A 299 15.24 -11.58 2.26
C ASN A 299 14.62 -10.17 2.18
N ALA A 300 13.67 -9.84 3.06
CA ALA A 300 12.95 -8.57 2.97
C ALA A 300 13.87 -7.37 3.22
N THR A 301 14.82 -7.50 4.14
CA THR A 301 15.82 -6.46 4.42
C THR A 301 16.74 -6.18 3.22
N SER A 302 17.24 -7.23 2.56
CA SER A 302 18.15 -7.10 1.42
C SER A 302 17.43 -6.60 0.17
N PHE A 303 16.18 -6.99 -0.04
CA PHE A 303 15.39 -6.49 -1.18
C PHE A 303 15.11 -4.99 -1.07
N SER A 304 14.79 -4.50 0.14
CA SER A 304 14.47 -3.08 0.35
C SER A 304 15.70 -2.17 0.51
N GLN A 305 16.90 -2.74 0.61
CA GLN A 305 18.13 -2.02 0.92
C GLN A 305 18.53 -0.94 -0.11
N PRO A 306 18.44 -1.16 -1.44
CA PRO A 306 18.74 -0.12 -2.42
C PRO A 306 17.82 1.10 -2.27
N LEU A 307 16.50 0.85 -2.15
CA LEU A 307 15.50 1.91 -1.94
C LEU A 307 15.71 2.62 -0.59
N ARG A 308 16.07 1.87 0.46
CA ARG A 308 16.39 2.46 1.77
C ARG A 308 17.55 3.44 1.69
N ARG A 309 18.59 3.13 0.91
CA ARG A 309 19.75 4.02 0.72
C ARG A 309 19.39 5.27 -0.08
N ILE A 310 18.64 5.12 -1.17
CA ILE A 310 18.20 6.26 -1.99
C ILE A 310 17.37 7.25 -1.16
N PHE A 311 16.47 6.73 -0.32
CA PHE A 311 15.57 7.54 0.51
C PHE A 311 16.04 7.70 1.96
N ALA A 312 17.35 7.54 2.23
CA ALA A 312 17.89 7.60 3.59
C ALA A 312 17.66 8.97 4.26
N GLY A 313 17.63 10.05 3.48
CA GLY A 313 17.33 11.40 3.99
C GLY A 313 15.90 11.57 4.51
N VAL A 314 14.94 10.77 4.02
CA VAL A 314 13.54 10.80 4.49
C VAL A 314 13.31 9.73 5.57
N LEU A 315 13.90 8.55 5.40
CA LEU A 315 13.68 7.39 6.27
C LEU A 315 14.49 7.41 7.56
N HIS A 316 15.63 8.11 7.58
CA HIS A 316 16.59 8.14 8.71
C HIS A 316 16.82 6.75 9.34
N PRO A 317 17.32 5.76 8.56
CA PRO A 317 17.49 4.40 9.05
C PRO A 317 18.60 4.33 10.12
N ASP A 318 18.31 3.63 11.23
CA ASP A 318 19.31 3.22 12.22
C ASP A 318 19.79 1.81 11.86
N GLU A 319 21.02 1.70 11.34
CA GLU A 319 21.64 0.43 10.97
C GLU A 319 22.67 0.03 12.04
N GLN A 320 22.37 -1.04 12.77
CA GLN A 320 23.25 -1.58 13.80
C GLN A 320 23.84 -2.91 13.34
N VAL A 321 25.17 -2.93 13.22
CA VAL A 321 25.94 -4.13 12.86
C VAL A 321 26.68 -4.62 14.10
N HIS A 322 26.26 -5.76 14.62
CA HIS A 322 26.90 -6.41 15.77
C HIS A 322 27.69 -7.64 15.28
N PRO A 323 29.00 -7.48 14.99
CA PRO A 323 29.86 -8.61 14.68
C PRO A 323 30.21 -9.37 15.98
N GLU A 324 29.76 -10.61 16.10
CA GLU A 324 30.27 -11.55 17.08
C GLU A 324 31.65 -12.03 16.62
N ARG A 325 32.70 -11.39 17.15
CA ARG A 325 34.09 -11.77 16.94
C ARG A 325 34.53 -12.71 18.08
N PRO A 326 35.16 -13.87 17.81
CA PRO A 326 35.92 -14.58 18.83
C PRO A 326 37.09 -13.70 19.32
N ALA A 327 37.89 -14.21 20.27
CA ALA A 327 39.02 -13.53 20.90
C ALA A 327 40.00 -12.80 19.94
N HIS A 328 40.01 -13.11 18.64
CA HIS A 328 40.85 -12.48 17.63
C HIS A 328 40.08 -11.48 16.74
N LYS A 329 40.61 -10.26 16.60
CA LYS A 329 39.96 -9.13 15.88
C LYS A 329 39.62 -9.40 14.40
N LEU A 330 40.31 -10.34 13.75
CA LEU A 330 40.12 -10.68 12.33
C LEU A 330 39.13 -11.83 12.08
N LEU A 331 38.75 -12.58 13.11
CA LEU A 331 37.78 -13.67 12.97
C LEU A 331 36.40 -13.12 13.31
N THR A 332 35.44 -13.22 12.39
CA THR A 332 34.04 -12.88 12.65
C THR A 332 33.21 -14.14 12.51
N ARG A 333 32.63 -14.61 13.62
CA ARG A 333 31.85 -15.87 13.65
C ARG A 333 30.43 -15.64 13.19
N ARG A 334 29.84 -14.50 13.57
CA ARG A 334 28.47 -14.14 13.23
C ARG A 334 28.37 -12.63 13.04
N VAL A 335 27.58 -12.19 12.08
CA VAL A 335 27.20 -10.77 11.95
C VAL A 335 25.69 -10.71 12.16
N ARG A 336 25.25 -9.99 13.19
CA ARG A 336 23.85 -9.64 13.35
C ARG A 336 23.65 -8.25 12.77
N HIS A 337 22.74 -8.15 11.81
CA HIS A 337 22.40 -6.91 11.15
C HIS A 337 20.97 -6.56 11.54
N ALA A 338 20.79 -5.44 12.23
CA ALA A 338 19.47 -4.92 12.62
C ALA A 338 19.28 -3.56 11.96
N VAL A 339 18.15 -3.39 11.28
CA VAL A 339 17.75 -2.11 10.69
C VAL A 339 16.45 -1.68 11.33
N HIS A 340 16.46 -0.50 11.92
CA HIS A 340 15.26 0.12 12.44
C HIS A 340 14.96 1.41 11.69
N VAL A 341 13.74 1.51 11.18
CA VAL A 341 13.20 2.74 10.59
C VAL A 341 12.12 3.21 11.54
N ALA A 342 12.44 4.24 12.33
CA ALA A 342 11.51 4.82 13.29
C ALA A 342 10.47 5.67 12.56
N ASP A 343 9.22 5.63 13.04
CA ASP A 343 8.16 6.51 12.54
C ASP A 343 8.40 7.94 13.07
N PRO A 344 8.65 8.94 12.19
CA PRO A 344 8.93 10.31 12.62
C PRO A 344 7.76 10.92 13.39
N ALA A 345 6.51 10.61 13.01
CA ALA A 345 5.35 11.11 13.73
C ALA A 345 5.32 10.56 15.16
N VAL A 346 5.63 9.28 15.34
CA VAL A 346 5.72 8.71 16.70
C VAL A 346 6.82 9.39 17.51
N ARG A 347 8.02 9.56 16.93
CA ARG A 347 9.17 10.13 17.62
C ARG A 347 9.00 11.61 17.97
N HIS A 348 8.48 12.40 17.03
CA HIS A 348 8.44 13.86 17.14
C HIS A 348 7.11 14.42 17.61
N LEU A 349 5.99 13.71 17.43
CA LEU A 349 4.66 14.17 17.84
C LEU A 349 4.13 13.37 19.04
N TYR A 350 4.01 12.05 18.91
CA TYR A 350 3.32 11.23 19.93
C TYR A 350 4.14 11.00 21.20
N GLN A 351 5.44 10.69 21.07
CA GLN A 351 6.32 10.47 22.24
C GLN A 351 6.44 11.70 23.15
N PRO A 352 6.71 12.92 22.65
CA PRO A 352 6.78 14.09 23.52
C PRO A 352 5.42 14.43 24.14
N LEU A 353 4.33 14.29 23.39
CA LEU A 353 2.98 14.48 23.92
C LEU A 353 2.67 13.46 25.04
N GLY A 354 2.98 12.19 24.81
CA GLY A 354 2.79 11.13 25.81
C GLY A 354 3.63 11.37 27.07
N ARG A 355 4.89 11.78 26.92
CA ARG A 355 5.75 12.17 28.05
C ARG A 355 5.19 13.38 28.79
N ALA A 356 4.66 14.38 28.07
CA ALA A 356 4.04 15.55 28.68
C ALA A 356 2.81 15.16 29.52
N ILE A 357 1.92 14.32 28.97
CA ILE A 357 0.72 13.82 29.68
C ILE A 357 1.12 13.01 30.91
N LEU A 358 2.09 12.10 30.79
CA LEU A 358 2.57 11.29 31.92
C LEU A 358 3.23 12.16 32.99
N ASN A 359 3.98 13.20 32.60
CA ASN A 359 4.56 14.15 33.54
C ASN A 359 3.49 14.97 34.28
N VAL A 360 2.44 15.41 33.59
CA VAL A 360 1.31 16.10 34.21
C VAL A 360 0.57 15.16 35.15
N SER A 361 0.28 13.93 34.73
CA SER A 361 -0.37 12.92 35.56
C SER A 361 0.43 12.60 36.82
N ALA A 362 1.76 12.48 36.71
CA ALA A 362 2.64 12.27 37.85
C ALA A 362 2.60 13.45 38.85
N LYS A 363 2.59 14.70 38.35
CA LYS A 363 2.44 15.90 39.20
C LYS A 363 1.07 15.93 39.89
N VAL A 364 -0.01 15.65 39.17
CA VAL A 364 -1.38 15.61 39.73
C VAL A 364 -1.51 14.52 40.79
N LYS A 365 -0.89 13.35 40.57
CA LYS A 365 -0.83 12.26 41.55
C LYS A 365 -0.09 12.69 42.81
N GLN A 366 1.04 13.38 42.69
CA GLN A 366 1.76 13.93 43.84
C GLN A 366 0.87 14.89 44.64
N VAL A 367 0.16 15.81 43.98
CA VAL A 367 -0.77 16.75 44.65
C VAL A 367 -1.87 16.01 45.43
N HIS A 368 -2.47 14.96 44.85
CA HIS A 368 -3.53 14.20 45.52
C HIS A 368 -3.08 13.36 46.73
N GLN A 369 -1.79 13.03 46.83
CA GLN A 369 -1.23 12.25 47.93
C GLN A 369 -0.89 13.10 49.18
N HIS A 370 -1.18 14.41 49.16
CA HIS A 370 -1.02 15.25 50.34
C HIS A 370 -2.12 14.96 51.37
N GLY A 371 -1.77 14.98 52.66
CA GLY A 371 -2.66 14.64 53.76
C GLY A 371 -3.94 15.48 53.84
N ILE A 372 -4.85 15.11 54.75
CA ILE A 372 -6.23 15.66 54.87
C ILE A 372 -6.27 17.20 54.88
N HIS A 373 -5.27 17.87 55.46
CA HIS A 373 -5.18 19.33 55.49
C HIS A 373 -5.06 19.98 54.09
N ALA A 374 -4.37 19.33 53.16
CA ALA A 374 -4.26 19.83 51.79
C ALA A 374 -5.60 19.74 51.06
N TRP A 375 -6.36 18.66 51.27
CA TRP A 375 -7.70 18.50 50.69
C TRP A 375 -8.68 19.57 51.15
N LEU A 376 -8.65 19.92 52.44
CA LEU A 376 -9.47 21.00 52.99
C LEU A 376 -9.10 22.36 52.37
N ALA A 377 -7.80 22.63 52.19
CA ALA A 377 -7.33 23.86 51.55
C ALA A 377 -7.76 23.96 50.08
N TRP A 378 -7.64 22.87 49.31
CA TRP A 378 -8.11 22.81 47.92
C TRP A 378 -9.62 23.00 47.81
N THR A 379 -10.39 22.39 48.71
CA THR A 379 -11.86 22.52 48.73
C THR A 379 -12.27 23.97 49.04
N PHE A 380 -11.66 24.59 50.05
CA PHE A 380 -11.91 25.99 50.40
C PHE A 380 -11.54 26.94 49.26
N ALA A 381 -10.37 26.76 48.64
CA ALA A 381 -9.94 27.55 47.48
C ALA A 381 -10.90 27.38 46.29
N THR A 382 -11.39 26.17 46.04
CA THR A 382 -12.35 25.89 44.96
C THR A 382 -13.70 26.56 45.22
N ILE A 383 -14.18 26.55 46.46
CA ILE A 383 -15.41 27.24 46.85
C ILE A 383 -15.27 28.75 46.66
N LEU A 384 -14.16 29.34 47.10
CA LEU A 384 -13.86 30.77 46.91
C LEU A 384 -13.83 31.15 45.43
N LEU A 385 -13.18 30.33 44.59
CA LEU A 385 -13.09 30.55 43.15
C LEU A 385 -14.47 30.47 42.49
N LEU A 386 -15.30 29.49 42.87
CA LEU A 386 -16.66 29.35 42.38
C LEU A 386 -17.54 30.53 42.82
N LEU A 387 -17.35 31.04 44.03
CA LEU A 387 -18.10 32.20 44.52
C LEU A 387 -17.79 33.46 43.70
N VAL A 388 -16.53 33.65 43.30
CA VAL A 388 -16.09 34.77 42.44
C VAL A 388 -16.53 34.60 40.98
N LEU A 389 -16.73 33.38 40.52
CA LEU A 389 -17.18 33.09 39.15
C LEU A 389 -18.70 33.15 38.99
N ILE A 390 -19.45 32.91 40.07
CA ILE A 390 -20.92 32.80 40.04
C ILE A 390 -21.59 34.02 40.69
N GLY A 391 -20.94 34.65 41.67
CA GLY A 391 -21.37 35.94 42.26
C GLY A 391 -20.70 37.10 41.57
#